data_AF-A0A0D8Y3B0-F1
#
_entry.id   AF-A0A0D8Y3B0-F1
#
_cell.length_a   1.000
_cell.length_b   1.000
_cell.length_c   1.000
_cell.angle_alpha   90.00
_cell.angle_beta   90.00
_cell.angle_gamma   90.00
#
_symmetry.space_group_name_H-M   'P 1'
#
loop_
_entity.id
_entity.type
_entity.pdbx_description
1 polymer ?
#
loop_
_entity_poly.entity_id
_entity_poly.type
_entity_poly.pdbx_seq_one_letter_code
_entity_poly.pdbx_strand_id
1 'polypeptide(L)'
;MPNFSSTEDIPLADDDDNCSIIGGNGIPRPAQPLPREEPSEDPEEKARLISQVLELQNTLDDLSQRVDAVKEESLKLRSENQVLGQYIQNLMASSSVFQSSNTGIKQ
;
A
#
# COMPACT_ATOMS: atom_id res chain seq x y z
N MET A 1 43.39 -9.02 -33.91
CA MET A 1 43.07 -8.42 -35.21
C MET A 1 42.19 -9.41 -35.97
N PRO A 2 40.97 -9.02 -36.39
CA PRO A 2 39.97 -9.89 -37.01
C PRO A 2 40.24 -10.06 -38.51
N ASN A 3 39.81 -11.18 -39.10
CA ASN A 3 39.62 -11.27 -40.54
C ASN A 3 38.32 -12.03 -40.85
N PHE A 4 37.51 -11.43 -41.74
CA PHE A 4 36.14 -11.79 -42.10
C PHE A 4 36.12 -12.78 -43.28
N SER A 5 35.27 -13.80 -43.20
CA SER A 5 34.75 -14.62 -44.30
C SER A 5 33.69 -15.54 -43.67
N SER A 6 32.41 -15.63 -44.05
CA SER A 6 31.70 -15.19 -45.25
C SER A 6 30.26 -14.87 -44.85
N THR A 7 29.68 -13.97 -45.62
CA THR A 7 28.26 -13.60 -45.78
C THR A 7 27.20 -14.59 -45.30
N GLU A 8 26.22 -14.02 -44.59
CA GLU A 8 24.90 -14.58 -44.33
C GLU A 8 24.23 -15.09 -45.60
N ASP A 9 23.71 -16.31 -45.55
CA ASP A 9 22.57 -16.73 -46.37
C ASP A 9 21.54 -17.34 -45.40
N ILE A 10 20.72 -16.45 -44.83
CA ILE A 10 19.51 -16.83 -44.09
C ILE A 10 18.54 -17.38 -45.16
N PRO A 11 18.03 -18.62 -45.02
CA PRO A 11 17.19 -19.21 -46.06
C PRO A 11 15.91 -18.39 -46.21
N LEU A 12 15.71 -17.78 -47.39
CA LEU A 12 14.42 -17.22 -47.77
C LEU A 12 13.42 -18.37 -47.87
N ALA A 13 12.38 -18.30 -47.04
CA ALA A 13 11.22 -19.19 -47.09
C ALA A 13 10.28 -18.73 -48.22
N ASP A 14 10.69 -18.87 -49.48
CA ASP A 14 9.86 -18.46 -50.64
C ASP A 14 9.81 -19.49 -51.79
N ASP A 15 10.07 -20.77 -51.53
CA ASP A 15 9.88 -21.84 -52.53
C ASP A 15 8.91 -22.92 -52.02
N ASP A 16 7.65 -22.56 -51.79
CA ASP A 16 6.54 -23.51 -51.72
C ASP A 16 5.24 -22.92 -52.30
N ASP A 17 5.35 -22.24 -53.45
CA ASP A 17 4.20 -21.90 -54.28
C ASP A 17 3.98 -23.00 -55.34
N ASN A 18 3.43 -24.14 -54.91
CA ASN A 18 2.62 -24.97 -55.81
C ASN A 18 1.14 -24.91 -55.39
N CYS A 19 0.57 -23.71 -55.48
CA CYS A 19 -0.87 -23.53 -55.47
C CYS A 19 -1.34 -23.37 -56.92
N SER A 20 -1.54 -24.50 -57.61
CA SER A 20 -2.35 -24.50 -58.84
C SER A 20 -3.80 -24.19 -58.45
N ILE A 21 -4.37 -23.07 -58.91
CA ILE A 21 -5.70 -22.93 -59.54
C ILE A 21 -5.94 -21.45 -59.92
N ILE A 22 -5.87 -21.18 -61.23
CA ILE A 22 -6.76 -20.35 -62.06
C ILE A 22 -7.31 -19.03 -61.45
N GLY A 23 -6.75 -17.92 -61.95
CA GLY A 23 -7.51 -16.78 -62.48
C GLY A 23 -8.35 -15.92 -61.52
N GLY A 24 -7.87 -14.69 -61.26
CA GLY A 24 -8.70 -13.48 -61.15
C GLY A 24 -9.46 -13.22 -59.83
N ASN A 25 -9.22 -12.03 -59.27
CA ASN A 25 -10.08 -11.32 -58.32
C ASN A 25 -10.29 -11.89 -56.89
N GLY A 26 -9.21 -12.18 -56.15
CA GLY A 26 -9.28 -12.52 -54.73
C GLY A 26 -9.24 -11.29 -53.80
N ILE A 27 -10.39 -10.91 -53.24
CA ILE A 27 -10.56 -9.89 -52.19
C ILE A 27 -9.67 -10.24 -50.97
N PRO A 28 -9.02 -9.26 -50.30
CA PRO A 28 -8.18 -9.55 -49.13
C PRO A 28 -9.01 -10.20 -48.02
N ARG A 29 -8.53 -11.31 -47.46
CA ARG A 29 -9.21 -11.95 -46.32
C ARG A 29 -9.21 -10.99 -45.13
N PRO A 30 -10.35 -10.79 -44.43
CA PRO A 30 -10.40 -9.95 -43.25
C PRO A 30 -9.50 -10.51 -42.16
N ALA A 31 -8.77 -9.61 -41.47
CA ALA A 31 -7.89 -9.96 -40.37
C ALA A 31 -8.67 -10.72 -39.30
N GLN A 32 -8.24 -11.95 -38.99
CA GLN A 32 -8.78 -12.67 -37.85
C GLN A 32 -8.36 -11.94 -36.57
N PRO A 33 -9.25 -11.81 -35.56
CA PRO A 33 -8.87 -11.24 -34.27
C PRO A 33 -7.72 -12.07 -33.66
N LEU A 34 -6.70 -11.39 -33.14
CA LEU A 34 -5.61 -12.04 -32.40
C LEU A 34 -6.21 -12.87 -31.25
N PRO A 35 -5.67 -14.07 -30.94
CA PRO A 35 -6.03 -14.80 -29.75
C PRO A 35 -5.90 -13.87 -28.55
N ARG A 36 -7.02 -13.63 -27.86
CA ARG A 36 -6.99 -12.89 -26.61
C ARG A 36 -6.22 -13.77 -25.64
N GLU A 37 -5.08 -13.31 -25.16
CA GLU A 37 -4.52 -13.85 -23.92
C GLU A 37 -5.57 -13.57 -22.85
N GLU A 38 -6.41 -14.58 -22.58
CA GLU A 38 -7.30 -14.56 -21.42
C GLU A 38 -6.38 -14.46 -20.19
N PRO A 39 -6.43 -13.38 -19.40
CA PRO A 39 -5.75 -13.39 -18.12
C PRO A 39 -6.42 -14.49 -17.30
N SER A 40 -5.67 -15.54 -16.97
CA SER A 40 -6.14 -16.70 -16.20
C SER A 40 -6.34 -16.38 -14.71
N GLU A 41 -6.89 -15.20 -14.39
CA GLU A 41 -7.33 -14.87 -13.05
C GLU A 41 -8.83 -15.12 -12.97
N ASP A 42 -9.24 -16.09 -12.14
CA ASP A 42 -10.65 -16.33 -11.84
C ASP A 42 -11.27 -15.03 -11.28
N PRO A 43 -12.20 -14.38 -12.03
CA PRO A 43 -12.80 -13.13 -11.59
C PRO A 43 -13.55 -13.27 -10.26
N GLU A 44 -13.99 -14.49 -9.92
CA GLU A 44 -14.65 -14.77 -8.65
C GLU A 44 -13.67 -14.76 -7.46
N GLU A 45 -12.48 -15.35 -7.62
CA GLU A 45 -11.43 -15.28 -6.61
C GLU A 45 -10.99 -13.83 -6.35
N LYS A 46 -10.81 -13.06 -7.41
CA LYS A 46 -10.52 -11.63 -7.32
C LYS A 46 -11.62 -10.87 -6.57
N ALA A 47 -12.88 -11.15 -6.86
CA ALA A 47 -14.00 -10.53 -6.16
C ALA A 47 -14.01 -10.88 -4.66
N ARG A 48 -13.73 -12.15 -4.30
CA ARG A 48 -13.61 -12.57 -2.89
C ARG A 48 -12.49 -11.86 -2.15
N LEU A 49 -11.31 -11.75 -2.77
CA LEU A 49 -10.16 -11.04 -2.19
C LEU A 49 -10.46 -9.56 -1.98
N ILE A 50 -11.12 -8.90 -2.96
CA ILE A 50 -11.53 -7.51 -2.84
C ILE A 50 -12.47 -7.31 -1.64
N SER A 51 -13.48 -8.18 -1.47
CA SER A 51 -14.39 -8.10 -0.33
C SER A 51 -13.66 -8.22 1.02
N GLN A 52 -12.73 -9.17 1.14
CA GLN A 52 -11.95 -9.34 2.37
C GLN A 52 -11.09 -8.11 2.66
N VAL A 53 -10.46 -7.53 1.64
CA VAL A 53 -9.66 -6.30 1.81
C VAL A 53 -10.54 -5.14 2.29
N LEU A 54 -11.75 -4.98 1.74
CA LEU A 54 -12.68 -3.93 2.15
C LEU A 54 -13.13 -4.10 3.61
N GLU A 55 -13.44 -5.33 4.04
CA GLU A 55 -13.81 -5.61 5.44
C GLU A 55 -12.67 -5.31 6.41
N LEU A 56 -11.44 -5.70 6.05
CA LEU A 56 -10.24 -5.39 6.84
C LEU A 56 -9.98 -3.89 6.90
N GLN A 57 -10.14 -3.17 5.79
CA GLN A 57 -9.99 -1.72 5.75
C GLN A 57 -11.00 -1.02 6.67
N ASN A 58 -12.28 -1.42 6.63
CA ASN A 58 -13.30 -0.87 7.52
C ASN A 58 -12.94 -1.13 8.99
N THR A 59 -12.54 -2.35 9.33
CA THR A 59 -12.16 -2.70 10.71
C THR A 59 -10.92 -1.92 11.18
N LEU A 60 -9.94 -1.72 10.28
CA LEU A 60 -8.74 -0.96 10.59
C LEU A 60 -9.04 0.52 10.79
N ASP A 61 -9.92 1.10 9.97
CA ASP A 61 -10.34 2.50 10.11
C ASP A 61 -11.06 2.73 11.44
N ASP A 62 -12.01 1.85 11.80
CA ASP A 62 -12.70 1.89 13.10
C ASP A 62 -11.71 1.82 14.27
N LEU A 63 -10.71 0.94 14.19
CA LEU A 63 -9.69 0.83 15.21
C LEU A 63 -8.81 2.09 15.27
N SER A 64 -8.45 2.65 14.11
CA SER A 64 -7.66 3.88 14.02
C SER A 64 -8.38 5.04 14.70
N GLN A 65 -9.67 5.23 14.40
CA GLN A 65 -10.49 6.28 15.03
C GLN A 65 -10.57 6.09 16.55
N ARG A 66 -10.75 4.86 17.03
CA ARG A 66 -10.76 4.57 18.48
C ARG A 66 -9.43 4.88 19.15
N VAL A 67 -8.31 4.57 18.48
CA VAL A 67 -6.97 4.90 18.99
C VAL A 67 -6.80 6.42 19.11
N ASP A 68 -7.25 7.17 18.11
CA ASP A 68 -7.14 8.64 18.14
C ASP A 68 -8.01 9.26 19.23
N ALA A 69 -9.23 8.75 19.44
CA ALA A 69 -10.09 9.17 20.56
C ALA A 69 -9.43 8.90 21.93
N VAL A 70 -8.82 7.73 22.12
CA VAL A 70 -8.10 7.39 23.37
C VAL A 70 -6.88 8.31 23.57
N LYS A 71 -6.14 8.63 22.51
CA LYS A 71 -5.01 9.56 22.59
C LYS A 71 -5.47 10.96 23.02
N GLU A 72 -6.57 11.45 22.45
CA GLU A 72 -7.14 12.76 22.80
C GLU A 72 -7.56 12.80 24.27
N GLU A 73 -8.31 11.79 24.74
CA GLU A 73 -8.71 11.70 26.14
C GLU A 73 -7.51 11.61 27.09
N SER A 74 -6.50 10.80 26.73
CA SER A 74 -5.26 10.69 27.49
C SER A 74 -4.53 12.03 27.59
N LEU A 75 -4.45 12.79 26.49
CA LEU A 75 -3.82 14.11 26.49
C LEU A 75 -4.57 15.09 27.39
N LYS A 76 -5.91 15.09 27.32
CA LYS A 76 -6.76 15.91 28.19
C LYS A 76 -6.52 15.60 29.66
N LEU A 77 -6.56 14.33 30.05
CA LEU A 77 -6.31 13.90 31.43
C LEU A 77 -4.90 14.28 31.91
N ARG A 78 -3.89 14.16 31.05
CA ARG A 78 -2.52 14.60 31.38
C ARG A 78 -2.44 16.10 31.60
N SER A 79 -3.12 16.90 30.78
CA SER A 79 -3.16 18.36 30.93
C SER A 79 -3.85 18.78 32.23
N GLU A 80 -4.96 18.14 32.58
CA GLU A 80 -5.69 18.40 33.82
C GLU A 80 -4.85 18.02 35.04
N ASN A 81 -4.25 16.82 35.03
CA ASN A 81 -3.36 16.38 36.09
C ASN A 81 -2.15 17.32 36.27
N GLN A 82 -1.62 17.89 35.18
CA GLN A 82 -0.55 18.87 35.27
C GLN A 82 -1.01 20.14 36.00
N VAL A 83 -2.18 20.67 35.65
CA VAL A 83 -2.74 21.86 36.30
C VAL A 83 -3.03 21.59 37.78
N LEU A 84 -3.65 20.46 38.09
CA LEU A 84 -3.92 20.04 39.48
C LEU A 84 -2.62 19.85 40.27
N GLY A 85 -1.61 19.22 39.68
CA GLY A 85 -0.29 19.05 40.28
C GLY A 85 0.36 20.38 40.63
N GLN A 86 0.32 21.35 39.72
CA GLN A 86 0.83 22.71 39.97
C GLN A 86 0.05 23.41 41.09
N TYR A 87 -1.27 23.26 41.13
CA TYR A 87 -2.10 23.84 42.19
C TYR A 87 -1.72 23.29 43.56
N ILE A 88 -1.55 21.96 43.67
CA ILE A 88 -1.09 21.31 44.91
C ILE A 88 0.30 21.82 45.29
N GLN A 89 1.24 21.89 44.35
CA GLN A 89 2.59 22.42 44.60
C GLN A 89 2.57 23.86 45.12
N ASN A 90 1.76 24.73 44.50
CA ASN A 90 1.63 26.13 44.92
C ASN A 90 1.06 26.24 46.34
N LEU A 91 0.06 25.41 46.67
CA LEU A 91 -0.50 25.33 48.01
C LEU A 91 0.52 24.86 49.04
N MET A 92 1.28 23.81 48.73
CA MET A 92 2.34 23.30 49.61
C MET A 92 3.43 24.34 49.84
N ALA A 93 3.86 25.05 48.78
CA ALA A 93 4.90 26.08 48.88
C ALA A 93 4.45 27.33 49.65
N SER A 94 3.18 27.72 49.49
CA SER A 94 2.60 28.90 50.14
C SER A 94 2.18 28.63 51.60
N SER A 95 2.06 27.36 51.99
CA SER A 95 1.70 26.98 53.35
C SER A 95 2.95 26.86 54.22
N SER A 96 3.01 27.69 55.27
CA SER A 96 4.05 27.65 56.31
C SER A 96 4.15 26.28 57.02
N VAL A 97 3.11 25.45 56.96
CA VAL A 97 3.08 24.13 57.62
C VAL A 97 4.08 23.16 56.99
N PHE A 98 4.35 23.26 55.68
CA PHE A 98 5.26 22.37 54.96
C PHE A 98 6.70 22.91 54.84
N GLN A 99 6.93 24.18 55.19
CA GLN A 99 8.28 24.74 55.25
C GLN A 99 9.02 24.31 56.54
N SER A 100 8.29 24.19 57.65
CA SER A 100 8.84 23.80 58.97
C SER A 100 9.26 22.33 59.07
N SER A 101 8.79 21.45 58.19
CA SER A 101 9.22 20.04 58.12
C SER A 101 10.49 19.82 57.30
N ASN A 102 10.92 20.80 56.48
CA ASN A 102 12.14 20.70 55.67
C ASN A 102 13.41 21.16 56.43
N THR A 103 13.26 21.85 57.58
CA THR A 103 14.39 22.32 58.40
C THR A 103 14.92 21.26 59.38
N GLY A 104 14.39 20.03 59.37
CA GLY A 104 14.82 18.93 60.22
C GLY A 104 15.90 18.01 59.64
N ILE A 105 16.27 18.15 58.36
CA ILE A 105 17.33 17.33 57.74
C ILE A 105 18.61 18.15 57.57
N LYS A 106 19.28 18.40 58.70
CA LYS A 106 20.72 18.64 58.80
C LYS A 106 21.11 18.27 60.23
N GLN A 107 21.65 17.08 60.42
CA GLN A 107 22.84 16.77 61.22
C GLN A 107 23.31 15.36 60.85
#